data_AF-M7N3Q1-F1
#
_entry.id   AF-M7N3Q1-F1
#
_cell.length_a   1.000
_cell.length_b   1.000
_cell.length_c   1.000
_cell.angle_alpha   90.00
_cell.angle_beta   90.00
_cell.angle_gamma   90.00
#
_symmetry.space_group_name_H-M   'P 1'
#
loop_
_entity.id
_entity.type
_entity.pdbx_description
1 polymer ?
#
loop_
_entity_poly.entity_id
_entity_poly.type
_entity_poly.pdbx_seq_one_letter_code
_entity_poly.pdbx_strand_id
1 'polypeptide(L)'
;MKLSPTFLSRIPALFLSCCLLLAFGCSDSQDAVEPTLDMDSKANNKSANMMKEYWVEINPLNHSGVTGQAKLVVEGNVLTVEVWAEGLEAGMPHPQHIHGFVENKGNATCPPPSADVNGDGLIDLGEGVPFYGPVLVSLTPFPTAEDGTIHYKQTFMLGMGDMIAYQALKPLQNRVIVLHGMTVEGTYWPTLPIACGQIMPGNSMGMGNR
;
A
#
# COMPACT_ATOMS: atom_id res chain seq x y z
N MET A 1 -40.53 -23.40 -39.49
CA MET A 1 -41.26 -22.39 -40.29
C MET A 1 -40.84 -21.02 -39.75
N LYS A 2 -40.26 -20.06 -40.46
CA LYS A 2 -39.92 -19.75 -41.87
C LYS A 2 -38.56 -19.03 -41.81
N LEU A 3 -37.52 -19.48 -42.52
CA LEU A 3 -37.08 -19.09 -43.87
C LEU A 3 -36.76 -17.58 -44.05
N SER A 4 -35.51 -17.34 -44.48
CA SER A 4 -34.86 -16.09 -44.91
C SER A 4 -35.57 -15.36 -46.06
N PRO A 5 -35.09 -14.17 -46.47
CA PRO A 5 -34.24 -14.19 -47.66
C PRO A 5 -33.02 -13.25 -47.65
N THR A 6 -32.07 -13.71 -48.45
CA THR A 6 -30.86 -13.11 -49.02
C THR A 6 -31.06 -11.76 -49.74
N PHE A 7 -30.01 -10.94 -49.81
CA PHE A 7 -29.71 -10.21 -51.06
C PHE A 7 -28.20 -10.05 -51.29
N LEU A 8 -27.74 -10.64 -52.40
CA LEU A 8 -26.44 -10.49 -53.05
C LEU A 8 -26.50 -9.32 -54.05
N SER A 9 -25.39 -8.61 -54.25
CA SER A 9 -24.97 -8.02 -55.56
C SER A 9 -23.53 -7.46 -55.42
N ARG A 10 -22.45 -8.09 -55.93
CA ARG A 10 -21.87 -8.08 -57.30
C ARG A 10 -21.48 -6.66 -57.82
N ILE A 11 -20.17 -6.26 -57.80
CA ILE A 11 -19.12 -6.22 -58.90
C ILE A 11 -19.35 -5.04 -59.90
N PRO A 12 -18.40 -4.45 -60.72
CA PRO A 12 -16.92 -4.53 -60.95
C PRO A 12 -16.17 -3.14 -60.84
N ALA A 13 -14.85 -2.99 -60.69
CA ALA A 13 -13.66 -3.17 -61.57
C ALA A 13 -13.32 -2.02 -62.58
N LEU A 14 -11.99 -1.79 -62.74
CA LEU A 14 -11.22 -1.24 -63.88
C LEU A 14 -10.59 0.19 -63.87
N PHE A 15 -9.25 0.18 -63.97
CA PHE A 15 -8.27 1.01 -64.74
C PHE A 15 -8.19 2.54 -64.58
N LEU A 16 -6.96 3.06 -64.38
CA LEU A 16 -6.21 3.72 -65.46
C LEU A 16 -4.73 3.94 -65.10
N SER A 17 -3.86 3.60 -66.06
CA SER A 17 -2.41 3.84 -66.13
C SER A 17 -2.11 5.27 -66.57
N CYS A 18 -1.04 5.89 -66.06
CA CYS A 18 -0.20 6.77 -66.90
C CYS A 18 1.20 6.98 -66.29
N CYS A 19 2.23 6.54 -67.02
CA CYS A 19 3.62 6.93 -66.83
C CYS A 19 3.81 8.41 -67.14
N LEU A 20 4.70 9.11 -66.43
CA LEU A 20 5.72 9.90 -67.11
C LEU A 20 6.96 10.13 -66.24
N LEU A 21 8.09 9.72 -66.80
CA LEU A 21 9.46 9.91 -66.34
C LEU A 21 9.90 11.37 -66.51
N LEU A 22 10.71 11.87 -65.58
CA LEU A 22 11.79 12.79 -65.91
C LEU A 22 13.07 12.29 -65.22
N ALA A 23 14.11 12.16 -66.03
CA ALA A 23 15.44 11.70 -65.68
C ALA A 23 16.43 12.87 -65.60
N PHE A 24 17.63 12.52 -65.11
CA PHE A 24 18.94 13.16 -65.20
C PHE A 24 19.43 14.02 -64.03
N GLY A 25 20.51 13.54 -63.42
CA GLY A 25 21.44 14.31 -62.58
C GLY A 25 22.39 13.42 -61.79
N CYS A 26 23.55 13.10 -62.37
CA CYS A 26 24.64 12.28 -61.81
C CYS A 26 25.28 12.89 -60.55
N SER A 27 25.76 12.06 -59.62
CA SER A 27 27.20 11.92 -59.30
C SER A 27 27.41 10.98 -58.12
N ASP A 28 28.38 10.10 -58.27
CA ASP A 28 28.91 9.16 -57.29
C ASP A 28 29.83 9.90 -56.28
N SER A 29 29.81 9.50 -55.01
CA SER A 29 30.94 9.65 -54.06
C SER A 29 30.63 8.94 -52.73
N GLN A 30 31.36 7.86 -52.50
CA GLN A 30 31.63 7.27 -51.19
C GLN A 30 32.37 8.28 -50.29
N ASP A 31 32.03 8.33 -49.01
CA ASP A 31 32.97 8.10 -47.91
C ASP A 31 32.41 8.58 -46.56
N ALA A 32 32.71 7.78 -45.54
CA ALA A 32 32.29 7.94 -44.16
C ALA A 32 32.89 9.20 -43.50
N VAL A 33 32.07 9.95 -42.78
CA VAL A 33 32.50 10.85 -41.70
C VAL A 33 31.49 10.74 -40.57
N GLU A 34 31.94 10.27 -39.41
CA GLU A 34 31.17 10.26 -38.17
C GLU A 34 30.88 11.71 -37.71
N PRO A 35 29.65 12.04 -37.29
CA PRO A 35 29.43 13.19 -36.45
C PRO A 35 29.59 12.78 -34.99
N THR A 36 30.74 13.10 -34.40
CA THR A 36 30.89 13.19 -32.95
C THR A 36 30.02 14.35 -32.46
N LEU A 37 28.82 14.03 -31.96
CA LEU A 37 28.03 14.94 -31.17
C LEU A 37 28.26 14.61 -29.69
N ASP A 38 29.19 15.35 -29.10
CA ASP A 38 29.25 15.55 -27.66
C ASP A 38 27.94 16.21 -27.21
N MET A 39 26.99 15.38 -26.79
CA MET A 39 25.84 15.84 -26.02
C MET A 39 25.99 15.29 -24.61
N ASP A 40 26.48 16.18 -23.76
CA ASP A 40 26.43 16.20 -22.31
C ASP A 40 25.09 15.65 -21.78
N SER A 41 24.99 14.34 -21.62
CA SER A 41 23.85 13.72 -20.96
C SER A 41 24.07 13.83 -19.47
N LYS A 42 23.71 15.01 -18.93
CA LYS A 42 23.09 15.09 -17.60
C LYS A 42 21.81 14.25 -17.65
N ALA A 43 21.98 12.93 -17.64
CA ALA A 43 20.93 11.98 -17.37
C ALA A 43 20.55 12.23 -15.92
N ASN A 44 19.56 13.12 -15.75
CA ASN A 44 18.82 13.26 -14.52
C ASN A 44 18.11 11.91 -14.31
N ASN A 45 18.82 10.98 -13.68
CA ASN A 45 18.31 9.69 -13.28
C ASN A 45 17.27 9.92 -12.18
N LYS A 46 16.09 10.35 -12.60
CA LYS A 46 14.91 10.51 -11.74
C LYS A 46 13.99 9.31 -11.91
N SER A 47 14.57 8.13 -12.00
CA SER A 47 13.90 6.87 -11.70
C SER A 47 14.77 6.08 -10.72
N ALA A 48 15.10 6.72 -9.60
CA ALA A 48 15.30 5.96 -8.38
C ALA A 48 13.99 5.20 -8.15
N ASN A 49 14.07 3.88 -8.09
CA ASN A 49 13.04 3.06 -7.51
C ASN A 49 12.69 3.67 -6.13
N MET A 50 11.57 4.39 -6.04
CA MET A 50 11.27 5.27 -4.89
C MET A 50 10.79 4.40 -3.73
N MET A 51 11.70 3.62 -3.16
CA MET A 51 11.51 2.94 -1.90
C MET A 51 11.21 3.99 -0.84
N LYS A 52 10.03 3.91 -0.23
CA LYS A 52 9.62 4.80 0.86
C LYS A 52 9.60 4.03 2.15
N GLU A 53 10.23 4.60 3.17
CA GLU A 53 10.24 4.04 4.52
C GLU A 53 9.34 4.85 5.45
N TYR A 54 8.66 4.16 6.33
CA TYR A 54 7.82 4.71 7.38
C TYR A 54 8.06 3.96 8.68
N TRP A 55 7.85 4.67 9.79
CA TRP A 55 7.96 4.13 11.13
C TRP A 55 6.69 4.40 11.93
N VAL A 56 6.44 3.53 12.90
CA VAL A 56 5.31 3.60 13.82
C VAL A 56 5.85 3.35 15.22
N GLU A 57 5.53 4.23 16.16
CA GLU A 57 5.61 3.93 17.58
C GLU A 57 4.24 3.44 18.04
N ILE A 58 4.18 2.22 18.57
CA ILE A 58 2.94 1.55 18.97
C ILE A 58 2.80 1.70 20.49
N ASN A 59 1.73 2.38 20.89
CA ASN A 59 1.44 2.71 22.28
C ASN A 59 0.24 1.90 22.80
N PRO A 60 0.18 1.64 24.11
CA PRO A 60 -0.88 0.82 24.70
C PRO A 60 -2.28 1.44 24.54
N LEU A 61 -3.28 0.58 24.35
CA LEU A 61 -4.71 0.85 24.54
C LEU A 61 -5.26 -0.12 25.58
N ASN A 62 -6.43 0.19 26.15
CA ASN A 62 -7.16 -0.73 27.04
C ASN A 62 -6.32 -1.29 28.19
N HIS A 63 -5.41 -0.48 28.74
CA HIS A 63 -4.52 -0.85 29.84
C HIS A 63 -3.68 -2.11 29.57
N SER A 64 -3.49 -2.47 28.30
CA SER A 64 -2.82 -3.72 27.89
C SER A 64 -1.34 -3.78 28.32
N GLY A 65 -0.69 -2.63 28.45
CA GLY A 65 0.76 -2.52 28.62
C GLY A 65 1.56 -2.84 27.35
N VAL A 66 0.89 -3.14 26.24
CA VAL A 66 1.53 -3.53 24.98
C VAL A 66 2.19 -2.32 24.33
N THR A 67 3.48 -2.45 24.06
CA THR A 67 4.25 -1.43 23.33
C THR A 67 4.98 -2.06 22.16
N GLY A 68 5.41 -1.23 21.21
CA GLY A 68 6.17 -1.74 20.08
C GLY A 68 6.59 -0.69 19.08
N GLN A 69 7.16 -1.17 17.99
CA GLN A 69 7.49 -0.37 16.82
C GLN A 69 7.09 -1.13 15.55
N ALA A 70 6.82 -0.40 14.48
CA ALA A 70 6.72 -1.00 13.17
C ALA A 70 7.49 -0.20 12.12
N LYS A 71 8.00 -0.92 11.13
CA LYS A 71 8.62 -0.37 9.93
C LYS A 71 7.82 -0.81 8.72
N LEU A 72 7.51 0.14 7.85
CA LEU A 72 6.85 -0.11 6.57
C LEU A 72 7.76 0.36 5.45
N VAL A 73 7.99 -0.51 4.47
CA VAL A 73 8.75 -0.20 3.26
C VAL A 73 7.84 -0.40 2.06
N VAL A 74 7.67 0.65 1.26
CA VAL A 74 6.88 0.60 0.03
C VAL A 74 7.78 0.76 -1.19
N GLU A 75 7.70 -0.19 -2.12
CA GLU A 75 8.40 -0.21 -3.39
C GLU A 75 7.39 -0.50 -4.51
N GLY A 76 6.96 0.53 -5.24
CA GLY A 76 5.86 0.41 -6.20
C GLY A 76 4.55 -0.01 -5.53
N ASN A 77 4.07 -1.22 -5.81
CA ASN A 77 2.89 -1.84 -5.18
C ASN A 77 3.27 -2.88 -4.11
N VAL A 78 4.55 -3.05 -3.80
CA VAL A 78 5.02 -3.98 -2.78
C VAL A 78 5.10 -3.24 -1.45
N LEU A 79 4.38 -3.73 -0.45
CA LEU A 79 4.43 -3.25 0.92
C LEU A 79 5.06 -4.33 1.81
N THR A 80 6.23 -4.06 2.37
CA THR A 80 6.82 -4.89 3.44
C THR A 80 6.54 -4.24 4.78
N VAL A 81 5.97 -5.00 5.72
CA VAL A 81 5.67 -4.57 7.08
C VAL A 81 6.45 -5.44 8.05
N GLU A 82 7.13 -4.80 8.97
CA GLU A 82 7.84 -5.43 10.08
C GLU A 82 7.33 -4.82 11.38
N VAL A 83 6.90 -5.66 12.34
CA VAL A 83 6.36 -5.23 13.64
C VAL A 83 7.13 -5.95 14.75
N TRP A 84 7.57 -5.17 15.73
CA TRP A 84 8.13 -5.65 16.99
C TRP A 84 7.22 -5.17 18.10
N ALA A 85 6.69 -6.08 18.91
CA ALA A 85 5.87 -5.72 20.05
C ALA A 85 6.14 -6.65 21.24
N GLU A 86 5.96 -6.10 22.44
CA GLU A 86 6.15 -6.75 23.72
C GLU A 86 4.98 -6.45 24.66
N GLY A 87 4.82 -7.27 25.70
CA GLY A 87 3.68 -7.18 26.63
C GLY A 87 2.39 -7.78 26.08
N LEU A 88 2.47 -8.53 24.99
CA LEU A 88 1.36 -9.26 24.39
C LEU A 88 0.94 -10.45 25.27
N GLU A 89 -0.26 -10.99 25.05
CA GLU A 89 -0.73 -12.16 25.78
C GLU A 89 -0.07 -13.43 25.25
N ALA A 90 0.70 -14.10 26.11
CA ALA A 90 1.47 -15.28 25.72
C ALA A 90 0.57 -16.44 25.27
N GLY A 91 1.00 -17.15 24.21
CA GLY A 91 0.29 -18.28 23.61
C GLY A 91 -0.94 -17.91 22.77
N MET A 92 -1.27 -16.61 22.64
CA MET A 92 -2.45 -16.15 21.93
C MET A 92 -2.12 -15.49 20.59
N PRO A 93 -3.01 -15.61 19.58
CA PRO A 93 -2.85 -14.87 18.34
C PRO A 93 -2.99 -13.37 18.60
N HIS A 94 -2.43 -12.53 17.73
CA HIS A 94 -2.63 -11.09 17.79
C HIS A 94 -2.97 -10.55 16.40
N PRO A 95 -4.27 -10.41 16.09
CA PRO A 95 -4.69 -9.76 14.85
C PRO A 95 -4.15 -8.34 14.75
N GLN A 96 -3.72 -7.98 13.54
CA GLN A 96 -3.06 -6.70 13.30
C GLN A 96 -3.42 -6.14 11.93
N HIS A 97 -3.69 -4.85 11.90
CA HIS A 97 -4.26 -4.21 10.72
C HIS A 97 -3.68 -2.82 10.52
N ILE A 98 -3.59 -2.41 9.25
CA ILE A 98 -3.51 -0.99 8.90
C ILE A 98 -4.95 -0.49 8.75
N HIS A 99 -5.33 0.45 9.61
CA HIS A 99 -6.62 1.10 9.59
C HIS A 99 -6.55 2.49 8.95
N GLY A 100 -7.67 2.91 8.39
CA GLY A 100 -7.85 4.30 8.01
C GLY A 100 -9.10 4.56 7.21
N PHE A 101 -9.36 5.85 6.98
CA PHE A 101 -10.46 6.26 6.13
C PHE A 101 -10.02 6.40 4.67
N VAL A 102 -10.81 5.81 3.78
CA VAL A 102 -10.76 6.13 2.36
C VAL A 102 -11.47 7.46 2.11
N GLU A 103 -10.93 8.27 1.20
CA GLU A 103 -11.51 9.52 0.68
C GLU A 103 -11.85 10.59 1.73
N ASN A 104 -11.03 11.65 1.85
CA ASN A 104 -11.33 12.96 2.47
C ASN A 104 -12.02 12.98 3.86
N LYS A 105 -12.07 11.87 4.59
CA LYS A 105 -12.67 11.76 5.93
C LYS A 105 -11.70 12.07 7.08
N GLY A 106 -10.56 12.67 6.75
CA GLY A 106 -9.53 13.04 7.72
C GLY A 106 -8.50 11.94 7.96
N ASN A 107 -7.63 12.19 8.94
CA ASN A 107 -6.57 11.28 9.33
C ASN A 107 -7.12 10.28 10.33
N ALA A 108 -6.79 9.01 10.16
CA ALA A 108 -6.95 8.04 11.23
C ALA A 108 -6.07 8.44 12.41
N THR A 109 -6.58 8.27 13.62
CA THR A 109 -5.82 8.47 14.86
C THR A 109 -6.08 7.33 15.82
N CYS A 110 -5.18 7.15 16.78
CA CYS A 110 -5.44 6.25 17.89
C CYS A 110 -6.58 6.81 18.76
N PRO A 111 -7.52 5.97 19.21
CA PRO A 111 -8.60 6.41 20.09
C PRO A 111 -8.05 7.01 21.38
N PRO A 112 -8.53 8.19 21.81
CA PRO A 112 -8.24 8.71 23.14
C PRO A 112 -9.00 7.91 24.21
N PRO A 113 -8.63 8.04 25.50
CA PRO A 113 -9.39 7.43 26.60
C PRO A 113 -10.87 7.81 26.61
N SER A 114 -11.23 9.00 26.11
CA SER A 114 -12.63 9.45 26.01
C SER A 114 -13.43 8.74 24.90
N ALA A 115 -12.84 7.79 24.18
CA ALA A 115 -13.54 6.96 23.21
C ALA A 115 -14.42 5.88 23.86
N ASP A 116 -14.13 5.51 25.11
CA ASP A 116 -15.00 4.67 25.94
C ASP A 116 -16.29 5.45 26.24
N VAL A 117 -17.33 5.19 25.43
CA VAL A 117 -18.58 5.94 25.44
C VAL A 117 -19.54 5.31 26.45
N ASN A 118 -19.44 3.99 26.64
CA ASN A 118 -20.31 3.25 27.53
C ASN A 118 -19.84 3.27 29.00
N GLY A 119 -18.57 3.63 29.25
CA GLY A 119 -17.95 3.77 30.57
C GLY A 119 -17.52 2.46 31.23
N ASP A 120 -17.31 1.38 30.46
CA ASP A 120 -16.91 0.07 30.98
C ASP A 120 -15.39 -0.07 31.19
N GLY A 121 -14.62 0.97 30.86
CA GLY A 121 -13.17 1.02 31.02
C GLY A 121 -12.40 0.43 29.85
N LEU A 122 -13.09 0.01 28.78
CA LEU A 122 -12.52 -0.51 27.55
C LEU A 122 -12.97 0.36 26.37
N ILE A 123 -12.15 0.37 25.33
CA ILE A 123 -12.46 0.93 24.02
C ILE A 123 -12.61 -0.27 23.10
N ASP A 124 -13.84 -0.66 22.82
CA ASP A 124 -14.11 -1.79 21.93
C ASP A 124 -13.90 -1.44 20.44
N LEU A 125 -14.16 -2.40 19.55
CA LEU A 125 -14.04 -2.18 18.10
C LEU A 125 -14.99 -1.08 17.62
N GLY A 126 -16.24 -1.06 18.11
CA GLY A 126 -17.23 -0.07 17.71
C GLY A 126 -16.86 1.35 18.15
N GLU A 127 -16.33 1.48 19.36
CA GLU A 127 -15.88 2.75 19.95
C GLU A 127 -14.58 3.27 19.32
N GLY A 128 -13.69 2.38 18.89
CA GLY A 128 -12.45 2.75 18.22
C GLY A 128 -12.60 3.14 16.73
N VAL A 129 -13.57 2.56 16.02
CA VAL A 129 -13.78 2.77 14.57
C VAL A 129 -13.94 4.25 14.17
N PRO A 130 -14.64 5.11 14.92
CA PRO A 130 -14.71 6.55 14.64
C PRO A 130 -13.34 7.25 14.58
N PHE A 131 -12.30 6.68 15.19
CA PHE A 131 -10.95 7.26 15.25
C PHE A 131 -10.00 6.63 14.24
N TYR A 132 -9.82 5.30 14.27
CA TYR A 132 -8.85 4.65 13.39
C TYR A 132 -9.45 4.25 12.04
N GLY A 133 -10.78 4.18 11.91
CA GLY A 133 -11.48 3.82 10.67
C GLY A 133 -11.56 2.32 10.37
N PRO A 134 -12.10 1.92 9.21
CA PRO A 134 -12.15 0.51 8.82
C PRO A 134 -10.75 -0.07 8.56
N VAL A 135 -10.68 -1.40 8.51
CA VAL A 135 -9.48 -2.13 8.08
C VAL A 135 -9.22 -1.84 6.60
N LEU A 136 -8.00 -1.42 6.26
CA LEU A 136 -7.55 -1.25 4.88
C LEU A 136 -6.61 -2.37 4.44
N VAL A 137 -5.76 -2.85 5.34
CA VAL A 137 -4.86 -3.98 5.10
C VAL A 137 -4.90 -4.89 6.32
N SER A 138 -5.23 -6.16 6.10
CA SER A 138 -5.05 -7.20 7.12
C SER A 138 -3.64 -7.74 7.04
N LEU A 139 -2.89 -7.64 8.14
CA LEU A 139 -1.49 -8.07 8.18
C LEU A 139 -1.40 -9.56 8.51
N THR A 140 -1.93 -10.37 7.59
CA THR A 140 -2.00 -11.83 7.71
C THR A 140 -0.75 -12.52 7.15
N PRO A 141 -0.42 -13.74 7.63
CA PRO A 141 -1.05 -14.45 8.75
C PRO A 141 -0.76 -13.76 10.09
N PHE A 142 -1.74 -13.74 11.01
CA PHE A 142 -1.53 -13.10 12.30
C PHE A 142 -0.54 -13.92 13.16
N PRO A 143 0.43 -13.27 13.82
CA PRO A 143 1.37 -13.97 14.69
C PRO A 143 0.69 -14.44 15.98
N THR A 144 1.17 -15.55 16.54
CA THR A 144 0.95 -15.94 17.93
C THR A 144 2.15 -15.50 18.75
N ALA A 145 1.92 -14.80 19.86
CA ALA A 145 2.99 -14.35 20.75
C ALA A 145 3.35 -15.48 21.73
N GLU A 146 4.31 -16.33 21.41
CA GLU A 146 4.64 -17.50 22.26
C GLU A 146 5.03 -17.12 23.70
N ASP A 147 5.75 -16.00 23.86
CA ASP A 147 6.28 -15.51 25.15
C ASP A 147 5.88 -14.06 25.46
N GLY A 148 4.79 -13.59 24.85
CA GLY A 148 4.34 -12.20 24.97
C GLY A 148 5.15 -11.21 24.12
N THR A 149 6.01 -11.70 23.22
CA THR A 149 6.68 -10.90 22.21
C THR A 149 6.34 -11.39 20.80
N ILE A 150 6.41 -10.48 19.83
CA ILE A 150 6.38 -10.83 18.40
C ILE A 150 7.49 -10.11 17.65
N HIS A 151 8.05 -10.80 16.66
CA HIS A 151 8.76 -10.21 15.54
C HIS A 151 8.08 -10.67 14.26
N TYR A 152 7.13 -9.86 13.79
CA TYR A 152 6.36 -10.14 12.58
C TYR A 152 7.02 -9.47 11.38
N LYS A 153 7.15 -10.19 10.27
CA LYS A 153 7.59 -9.61 8.99
C LYS A 153 6.85 -10.24 7.83
N GLN A 154 6.23 -9.41 7.00
CA GLN A 154 5.52 -9.89 5.81
C GLN A 154 5.54 -8.89 4.67
N THR A 155 5.49 -9.41 3.45
CA THR A 155 5.38 -8.65 2.21
C THR A 155 4.03 -8.87 1.54
N PHE A 156 3.38 -7.77 1.18
CA PHE A 156 2.07 -7.72 0.55
C PHE A 156 2.16 -7.11 -0.84
N MET A 157 1.48 -7.74 -1.79
CA MET A 157 1.30 -7.19 -3.13
C MET A 157 -0.02 -6.40 -3.19
N LEU A 158 0.07 -5.08 -3.13
CA LEU A 158 -1.09 -4.19 -3.12
C LEU A 158 -1.80 -4.18 -4.48
N GLY A 159 -3.14 -4.13 -4.46
CA GLY A 159 -3.97 -4.14 -5.66
C GLY A 159 -4.10 -5.50 -6.37
N MET A 160 -3.66 -6.59 -5.73
CA MET A 160 -3.87 -7.96 -6.21
C MET A 160 -4.88 -8.70 -5.32
N GLY A 161 -5.83 -9.40 -5.95
CA GLY A 161 -6.91 -10.07 -5.23
C GLY A 161 -7.76 -9.07 -4.45
N ASP A 162 -8.02 -9.37 -3.18
CA ASP A 162 -8.80 -8.51 -2.28
C ASP A 162 -7.95 -7.41 -1.60
N MET A 163 -6.65 -7.32 -1.92
CA MET A 163 -5.77 -6.30 -1.34
C MET A 163 -6.04 -4.93 -1.94
N ILE A 164 -6.18 -3.92 -1.08
CA ILE A 164 -6.33 -2.53 -1.49
C ILE A 164 -5.16 -2.07 -2.39
N ALA A 165 -5.46 -1.30 -3.43
CA ALA A 165 -4.44 -0.70 -4.27
C ALA A 165 -3.66 0.38 -3.49
N TYR A 166 -2.34 0.49 -3.72
CA TYR A 166 -1.50 1.49 -3.07
C TYR A 166 -2.02 2.93 -3.27
N GLN A 167 -2.64 3.20 -4.42
CA GLN A 167 -3.25 4.51 -4.69
C GLN A 167 -4.34 4.90 -3.68
N ALA A 168 -5.17 3.96 -3.24
CA ALA A 168 -6.22 4.19 -2.25
C ALA A 168 -5.69 4.17 -0.80
N LEU A 169 -4.56 3.50 -0.57
CA LEU A 169 -3.90 3.49 0.74
C LEU A 169 -3.21 4.82 1.07
N LYS A 170 -2.81 5.60 0.04
CA LYS A 170 -2.12 6.88 0.22
C LYS A 170 -3.03 8.01 0.75
N PRO A 171 -2.45 8.99 1.46
CA PRO A 171 -1.10 8.95 2.05
C PRO A 171 -1.07 7.97 3.23
N LEU A 172 0.02 7.19 3.36
CA LEU A 172 0.19 6.23 4.45
C LEU A 172 0.21 6.90 5.82
N GLN A 173 0.62 8.17 5.87
CA GLN A 173 0.67 8.97 7.08
C GLN A 173 -0.71 9.26 7.68
N ASN A 174 -1.79 9.07 6.92
CA ASN A 174 -3.16 9.23 7.39
C ASN A 174 -3.73 7.90 7.92
N ARG A 175 -2.86 6.91 8.16
CA ARG A 175 -3.20 5.55 8.59
C ARG A 175 -2.54 5.26 9.93
N VAL A 176 -3.12 4.31 10.64
CA VAL A 176 -2.57 3.78 11.89
C VAL A 176 -2.39 2.28 11.78
N ILE A 177 -1.49 1.72 12.59
CA ILE A 177 -1.46 0.28 12.87
C ILE A 177 -2.18 0.05 14.20
N VAL A 178 -3.06 -0.95 14.23
CA VAL A 178 -3.74 -1.40 15.45
C VAL A 178 -3.43 -2.88 15.67
N LEU A 179 -2.98 -3.21 16.87
CA LEU A 179 -2.84 -4.59 17.35
C LEU A 179 -4.05 -4.93 18.21
N HIS A 180 -4.53 -6.16 18.13
CA HIS A 180 -5.71 -6.64 18.84
C HIS A 180 -5.41 -7.91 19.64
N GLY A 181 -6.34 -8.24 20.54
CA GLY A 181 -6.36 -9.52 21.24
C GLY A 181 -5.83 -9.43 22.65
N MET A 182 -6.74 -9.52 23.64
CA MET A 182 -6.39 -9.81 25.02
C MET A 182 -7.56 -10.46 25.74
N THR A 183 -7.28 -11.13 26.86
CA THR A 183 -8.26 -11.70 27.77
C THR A 183 -8.86 -10.62 28.67
N VAL A 184 -10.19 -10.54 28.63
CA VAL A 184 -11.01 -9.71 29.51
C VAL A 184 -11.92 -10.63 30.28
N GLU A 185 -11.92 -10.53 31.61
CA GLU A 185 -12.77 -11.33 32.50
C GLU A 185 -12.69 -12.85 32.22
N GLY A 186 -11.49 -13.35 31.89
CA GLY A 186 -11.24 -14.77 31.63
C GLY A 186 -11.64 -15.25 30.23
N THR A 187 -12.10 -14.37 29.35
CA THR A 187 -12.39 -14.67 27.95
C THR A 187 -11.47 -13.91 27.02
N TYR A 188 -10.78 -14.63 26.14
CA TYR A 188 -9.94 -14.02 25.11
C TYR A 188 -10.79 -13.31 24.05
N TRP A 189 -10.54 -12.02 23.87
CA TRP A 189 -11.25 -11.17 22.92
C TRP A 189 -10.34 -10.79 21.74
N PRO A 190 -10.37 -11.53 20.62
CA PRO A 190 -9.42 -11.36 19.51
C PRO A 190 -9.49 -9.99 18.82
N THR A 191 -10.63 -9.29 18.92
CA THR A 191 -10.86 -8.03 18.21
C THR A 191 -10.65 -6.80 19.10
N LEU A 192 -10.44 -6.96 20.41
CA LEU A 192 -10.25 -5.82 21.30
C LEU A 192 -8.94 -5.11 20.93
N PRO A 193 -8.96 -3.81 20.58
CA PRO A 193 -7.74 -3.04 20.34
C PRO A 193 -6.87 -3.03 21.60
N ILE A 194 -5.60 -3.40 21.49
CA ILE A 194 -4.67 -3.43 22.62
C ILE A 194 -3.50 -2.47 22.46
N ALA A 195 -3.20 -2.06 21.24
CA ALA A 195 -2.19 -1.05 20.98
C ALA A 195 -2.43 -0.36 19.64
N CYS A 196 -1.97 0.89 19.51
CA CYS A 196 -2.12 1.65 18.30
C CYS A 196 -0.94 2.61 18.07
N GLY A 197 -0.61 2.86 16.81
CA GLY A 197 0.40 3.85 16.44
C GLY A 197 0.16 4.52 15.09
N GLN A 198 0.50 5.81 15.00
CA GLN A 198 0.43 6.59 13.75
C GLN A 198 1.58 6.22 12.82
N ILE A 199 1.29 6.05 11.52
CA ILE A 199 2.33 5.88 10.52
C ILE A 199 2.99 7.22 10.20
N MET A 200 4.32 7.28 10.35
CA MET A 200 5.13 8.48 10.16
C MET A 200 6.20 8.25 9.08
N PRO A 201 6.54 9.24 8.24
CA PRO A 201 7.66 9.12 7.30
C PRO A 201 8.98 8.78 8.01
N GLY A 202 9.85 7.99 7.37
CA GLY A 202 11.13 7.61 8.01
C GLY A 202 12.06 8.77 8.35
N ASN A 203 11.92 9.91 7.67
CA ASN A 203 12.71 11.10 7.96
C ASN A 203 12.15 11.95 9.13
N SER A 204 10.96 11.63 9.67
CA SER A 204 10.37 12.36 10.80
C SER A 204 10.70 11.77 12.17
N MET A 205 11.36 10.62 12.23
CA MET A 205 11.96 10.07 13.46
C MET A 205 13.37 10.65 13.68
N GLY A 206 13.51 11.97 13.59
CA GLY A 206 14.78 12.66 13.78
C GLY A 206 15.28 12.48 15.21
N MET A 207 16.46 11.87 15.36
CA MET A 207 17.43 12.19 16.42
C MET A 207 16.84 12.35 17.84
N GLY A 208 16.27 11.28 18.40
CA GLY A 208 16.26 11.09 19.84
C GLY A 208 17.61 10.47 20.24
N ASN A 209 18.46 11.25 20.91
CA ASN A 209 19.79 10.82 21.37
C ASN A 209 19.75 9.44 22.05
N ARG A 210 20.66 8.56 21.61
CA ARG A 210 21.25 7.52 22.46
C ARG A 210 22.14 8.17 23.51
#